data_AF-A0A0A8EDI3-F1
#
_entry.id   AF-A0A0A8EDI3-F1
#
_cell.length_a   1.000
_cell.length_b   1.000
_cell.length_c   1.000
_cell.angle_alpha   90.00
_cell.angle_beta   90.00
_cell.angle_gamma   90.00
#
_symmetry.space_group_name_H-M   'P 1'
#
loop_
_entity.id
_entity.type
_entity.pdbx_description
1 polymer ?
#
loop_
_entity_poly.entity_id
_entity_poly.type
_entity_poly.pdbx_seq_one_letter_code
_entity_poly.pdbx_strand_id
1 'polypeptide(L)'
;MRLHARRRAASRFLIGLTLCGSFLISALPSAAPAAASDAAPRAASGSTQARHTHQVRERADFLMARTYRQFPTYAQQHEKPFDWTTDGCSPPTPRPWAKVFHDACVIHDFGYRNYGGEGLRLDPTEARRKTIDDRLLEEMLRICRDQPNALPDCPGAARTMYQVVRQFGSTAFHVG
;
A
#
# COMPACT_ATOMS: atom_id res chain seq x y z
N MET A 1 -17.90 -47.54 -28.73
CA MET A 1 -16.69 -48.07 -29.39
C MET A 1 -15.51 -47.89 -28.44
N ARG A 2 -14.90 -49.01 -27.99
CA ARG A 2 -13.62 -49.20 -27.27
C ARG A 2 -13.43 -48.56 -25.87
N LEU A 3 -13.81 -49.34 -24.84
CA LEU A 3 -13.24 -49.39 -23.48
C LEU A 3 -11.87 -50.08 -23.51
N HIS A 4 -10.79 -49.46 -23.02
CA HIS A 4 -9.52 -50.14 -22.67
C HIS A 4 -9.09 -49.64 -21.28
N ALA A 5 -9.34 -50.39 -20.21
CA ALA A 5 -8.57 -51.52 -19.68
C ALA A 5 -7.48 -51.07 -18.68
N ARG A 6 -7.83 -51.19 -17.39
CA ARG A 6 -6.91 -51.12 -16.24
C ARG A 6 -5.84 -52.20 -16.36
N ARG A 7 -4.56 -51.85 -16.18
CA ARG A 7 -3.50 -52.84 -15.94
C ARG A 7 -3.12 -52.83 -14.45
N ARG A 8 -3.46 -53.92 -13.78
CA ARG A 8 -2.90 -54.31 -12.47
C ARG A 8 -1.59 -55.04 -12.75
N ALA A 9 -0.52 -54.67 -12.06
CA ALA A 9 0.68 -55.49 -11.95
C ALA A 9 0.74 -56.03 -10.53
N ALA A 10 0.61 -57.35 -10.40
CA ALA A 10 0.96 -58.11 -9.22
C ALA A 10 2.34 -58.73 -9.47
N SER A 11 3.24 -58.68 -8.50
CA SER A 11 4.37 -59.61 -8.46
C SER A 11 4.56 -60.12 -7.05
N ARG A 12 4.61 -61.45 -6.97
CA ARG A 12 4.85 -62.29 -5.78
C ARG A 12 6.37 -62.52 -5.61
N PHE A 13 6.73 -63.28 -4.58
CA PHE A 13 8.05 -63.78 -4.10
C PHE A 13 8.55 -62.97 -2.89
N LEU A 14 8.93 -63.54 -1.72
CA LEU A 14 9.28 -64.90 -1.32
C LEU A 14 9.03 -65.16 0.17
N ILE A 15 8.92 -66.45 0.48
CA ILE A 15 8.85 -67.09 1.79
C ILE A 15 10.19 -66.95 2.52
N GLY A 16 10.15 -66.60 3.80
CA GLY A 16 11.28 -66.70 4.73
C GLY A 16 10.77 -67.10 6.12
N LEU A 17 10.93 -68.39 6.45
CA LEU A 17 10.62 -68.97 7.75
C LEU A 17 11.81 -68.71 8.69
N THR A 18 11.59 -68.12 9.86
CA THR A 18 12.63 -68.07 10.92
C THR A 18 11.95 -68.17 12.29
N LEU A 19 12.15 -69.31 12.95
CA LEU A 19 11.89 -69.51 14.38
C LEU A 19 13.14 -69.11 15.17
N CYS A 20 12.96 -68.36 16.26
CA CYS A 20 13.51 -68.58 17.61
C CYS A 20 13.65 -67.27 18.38
N GLY A 21 13.26 -67.30 19.66
CA GLY A 21 13.82 -66.42 20.68
C GLY A 21 12.85 -65.43 21.29
N SER A 22 11.98 -65.93 22.18
CA SER A 22 11.29 -65.11 23.16
C SER A 22 12.31 -64.51 24.13
N PHE A 23 12.59 -63.21 24.03
CA PHE A 23 13.18 -62.42 25.12
C PHE A 23 12.19 -61.33 25.51
N LEU A 24 11.57 -61.51 26.69
CA LEU A 24 10.78 -60.48 27.35
C LEU A 24 11.74 -59.46 27.95
N ILE A 25 11.87 -58.30 27.31
CA ILE A 25 12.44 -57.10 27.92
C ILE A 25 11.29 -56.10 28.06
N SER A 26 10.85 -55.89 29.30
CA SER A 26 9.87 -54.87 29.66
C SER A 26 10.44 -53.48 29.39
N ALA A 27 10.13 -52.92 28.23
CA ALA A 27 10.34 -51.51 27.94
C ALA A 27 9.19 -50.71 28.58
N LEU A 28 9.50 -49.97 29.64
CA LEU A 28 8.63 -48.89 30.11
C LEU A 28 8.60 -47.80 29.02
N PRO A 29 7.44 -47.42 28.47
CA PRO A 29 7.37 -46.20 27.68
C PRO A 29 7.55 -45.02 28.63
N SER A 30 8.70 -44.35 28.54
CA SER A 30 8.85 -43.00 29.06
C SER A 30 7.90 -42.12 28.27
N ALA A 31 6.76 -41.78 28.86
CA ALA A 31 5.85 -40.78 28.33
C ALA A 31 6.59 -39.43 28.34
N ALA A 32 7.18 -39.07 27.20
CA ALA A 32 7.66 -37.71 26.99
C ALA A 32 6.48 -36.75 27.23
N PRO A 33 6.68 -35.63 27.95
CA PRO A 33 5.66 -34.61 28.00
C PRO A 33 5.45 -34.13 26.56
N ALA A 34 4.23 -34.29 26.05
CA ALA A 34 3.81 -33.59 24.86
C ALA A 34 3.99 -32.10 25.15
N ALA A 35 5.04 -31.51 24.60
CA ALA A 35 5.18 -30.07 24.55
C ALA A 35 3.92 -29.58 23.83
N ALA A 36 2.97 -29.05 24.60
CA ALA A 36 1.85 -28.31 24.06
C ALA A 36 2.49 -27.23 23.18
N SER A 37 2.34 -27.39 21.88
CA SER A 37 2.71 -26.35 20.95
C SER A 37 1.70 -25.24 21.20
N ASP A 38 2.09 -24.24 22.00
CA ASP A 38 1.40 -22.96 22.10
C ASP A 38 1.47 -22.29 20.72
N ALA A 39 0.65 -22.80 19.80
CA ALA A 39 0.29 -22.12 18.58
C ALA A 39 -0.64 -20.96 18.97
N ALA A 40 -0.05 -19.92 19.56
CA ALA A 40 -0.72 -18.63 19.69
C ALA A 40 -1.19 -18.18 18.30
N PRO A 41 -2.40 -17.60 18.18
CA PRO A 41 -3.14 -17.61 16.93
C PRO A 41 -2.58 -16.58 15.95
N ARG A 42 -2.07 -17.06 14.81
CA ARG A 42 -1.69 -16.24 13.64
C ARG A 42 -2.82 -15.29 13.16
N ALA A 43 -4.07 -15.60 13.51
CA ALA A 43 -5.25 -14.78 13.23
C ALA A 43 -5.28 -13.44 14.02
N ALA A 44 -4.73 -13.38 15.24
CA ALA A 44 -4.74 -12.16 16.04
C ALA A 44 -3.80 -11.09 15.43
N SER A 45 -2.61 -11.48 14.97
CA SER A 45 -1.64 -10.60 14.31
C SER A 45 -2.11 -10.04 12.97
N GLY A 46 -2.93 -10.78 12.22
CA GLY A 46 -3.54 -10.28 10.98
C GLY A 46 -4.58 -9.19 11.25
N SER A 47 -5.37 -9.33 12.31
CA SER A 47 -6.38 -8.34 12.69
C SER A 47 -5.78 -7.03 13.22
N THR A 48 -4.66 -7.09 13.93
CA THR A 48 -3.96 -5.90 14.46
C THR A 48 -3.25 -5.14 13.33
N GLN A 49 -2.60 -5.85 12.41
CA GLN A 49 -1.96 -5.23 11.24
C GLN A 49 -2.99 -4.54 10.35
N ALA A 50 -4.11 -5.20 10.05
CA ALA A 50 -5.18 -4.61 9.25
C ALA A 50 -5.77 -3.36 9.91
N ARG A 51 -5.98 -3.40 11.24
CA ARG A 51 -6.44 -2.24 12.02
C ARG A 51 -5.43 -1.09 11.98
N HIS A 52 -4.14 -1.38 12.12
CA HIS A 52 -3.10 -0.36 12.04
C HIS A 52 -3.05 0.29 10.65
N THR A 53 -3.07 -0.50 9.57
CA THR A 53 -3.13 0.04 8.20
C THR A 53 -4.36 0.92 7.98
N HIS A 54 -5.52 0.52 8.53
CA HIS A 54 -6.73 1.34 8.48
C HIS A 54 -6.54 2.69 9.18
N GLN A 55 -6.01 2.69 10.40
CA GLN A 55 -5.75 3.92 11.17
C GLN A 55 -4.75 4.85 10.46
N VAL A 56 -3.69 4.29 9.86
CA VAL A 56 -2.73 5.07 9.06
C VAL A 56 -3.41 5.70 7.84
N ARG A 57 -4.26 4.95 7.13
CA ARG A 57 -5.02 5.49 5.99
C ARG A 57 -5.99 6.59 6.43
N GLU A 58 -6.76 6.39 7.50
CA GLU A 58 -7.68 7.41 8.05
C GLU A 58 -6.94 8.69 8.44
N ARG A 59 -5.75 8.55 9.03
CA ARG A 59 -4.91 9.70 9.37
C ARG A 59 -4.40 10.41 8.12
N ALA A 60 -4.00 9.67 7.08
CA ALA A 60 -3.64 10.26 5.79
C ALA A 60 -4.83 10.96 5.12
N ASP A 61 -6.05 10.39 5.20
CA ASP A 61 -7.27 10.99 4.64
C ASP A 61 -7.58 12.32 5.36
N PHE A 62 -7.43 12.34 6.69
CA PHE A 62 -7.56 13.57 7.49
C PHE A 62 -6.56 14.66 7.06
N LEU A 63 -5.32 14.27 6.73
CA LEU A 63 -4.26 15.18 6.29
C LEU A 63 -4.54 15.70 4.88
N MET A 64 -4.92 14.82 3.94
CA MET A 64 -5.30 15.19 2.57
C MET A 64 -6.49 16.15 2.49
N ALA A 65 -7.40 16.09 3.48
CA ALA A 65 -8.53 17.00 3.59
C ALA A 65 -8.15 18.43 4.03
N ARG A 66 -6.91 18.68 4.48
CA ARG A 66 -6.47 20.03 4.86
C ARG A 66 -6.33 20.92 3.64
N THR A 67 -6.69 22.19 3.81
CA THR A 67 -6.48 23.21 2.79
C THR A 67 -5.00 23.56 2.64
N TYR A 68 -4.61 24.19 1.52
CA TYR A 68 -3.24 24.66 1.27
C TYR A 68 -2.70 25.56 2.39
N ARG A 69 -3.57 26.28 3.11
CA ARG A 69 -3.19 27.10 4.28
C ARG A 69 -2.97 26.30 5.56
N GLN A 70 -3.64 25.16 5.71
CA GLN A 70 -3.62 24.35 6.92
C GLN A 70 -2.57 23.24 6.86
N PHE A 71 -2.40 22.63 5.69
CA PHE A 71 -1.51 21.49 5.50
C PHE A 71 -0.06 21.75 5.98
N PRO A 72 0.55 22.93 5.74
CA PRO A 72 1.92 23.20 6.19
C PRO A 72 2.12 23.05 7.70
N THR A 73 1.12 23.39 8.53
CA THR A 73 1.20 23.21 9.99
C THR A 73 1.33 21.73 10.38
N TYR A 74 0.70 20.83 9.62
CA TYR A 74 0.85 19.39 9.83
C TYR A 74 2.14 18.85 9.23
N ALA A 75 2.53 19.32 8.04
CA ALA A 75 3.75 18.89 7.37
C ALA A 75 5.01 19.16 8.21
N GLN A 76 5.05 20.28 8.92
CA GLN A 76 6.14 20.64 9.85
C GLN A 76 6.30 19.65 11.02
N GLN A 77 5.28 18.85 11.34
CA GLN A 77 5.34 17.88 12.43
C GLN A 77 6.08 16.60 12.02
N HIS A 78 6.27 16.36 10.71
CA HIS A 78 6.90 15.15 10.16
C HIS A 78 6.40 13.86 10.81
N GLU A 79 5.07 13.76 10.98
CA GLU A 79 4.41 12.64 11.64
C GLU A 79 4.74 11.32 10.93
N LYS A 80 5.33 10.37 11.66
CA LYS A 80 5.55 9.02 11.16
C LYS A 80 4.22 8.24 11.13
N PRO A 81 4.02 7.31 10.18
CA PRO A 81 5.01 6.77 9.24
C PRO A 81 5.01 7.44 7.85
N PHE A 82 4.42 8.62 7.70
CA PHE A 82 4.23 9.21 6.37
C PHE A 82 5.53 9.73 5.75
N ASP A 83 5.59 9.65 4.43
CA ASP A 83 6.58 10.35 3.62
C ASP A 83 6.13 11.80 3.41
N TRP A 84 6.92 12.73 3.96
CA TRP A 84 6.70 14.18 3.87
C TRP A 84 7.63 14.86 2.87
N THR A 85 8.42 14.10 2.12
CA THR A 85 9.28 14.67 1.08
C THR A 85 8.42 15.30 -0.02
N THR A 86 8.93 16.38 -0.60
CA THR A 86 8.26 17.10 -1.68
C THR A 86 9.30 17.82 -2.51
N ASP A 87 9.11 17.82 -3.81
CA ASP A 87 9.83 18.64 -4.77
C ASP A 87 8.97 19.82 -5.26
N GLY A 88 7.82 20.02 -4.61
CA GLY A 88 6.83 21.02 -4.95
C GLY A 88 6.22 20.75 -6.33
N CYS A 89 6.03 21.80 -7.13
CA CYS A 89 5.49 21.62 -8.47
C CYS A 89 6.60 21.16 -9.43
N SER A 90 6.77 19.84 -9.59
CA SER A 90 7.82 19.22 -10.40
C SER A 90 7.87 19.78 -11.84
N PRO A 91 9.06 19.87 -12.46
CA PRO A 91 9.20 20.26 -13.85
C PRO A 91 8.55 19.28 -14.85
N PRO A 92 8.08 19.76 -16.02
CA PRO A 92 8.14 21.13 -16.51
C PRO A 92 6.92 21.97 -16.06
N THR A 93 7.08 22.75 -14.98
CA THR A 93 6.10 23.73 -14.51
C THR A 93 6.68 25.14 -14.65
N PRO A 94 5.97 26.10 -15.29
CA PRO A 94 6.44 27.49 -15.35
C PRO A 94 6.71 28.04 -13.94
N ARG A 95 7.86 28.72 -13.75
CA ARG A 95 8.28 29.24 -12.43
C ARG A 95 7.21 30.06 -11.70
N PRO A 96 6.44 30.95 -12.37
CA PRO A 96 5.36 31.68 -11.69
C PRO A 96 4.27 30.75 -11.17
N TRP A 97 3.90 29.72 -11.93
CA TRP A 97 2.89 28.74 -11.54
C TRP A 97 3.38 27.90 -10.38
N ALA A 98 4.63 27.42 -10.45
CA ALA A 98 5.25 26.66 -9.37
C ALA A 98 5.29 27.45 -8.06
N LYS A 99 5.56 28.76 -8.12
CA LYS A 99 5.53 29.63 -6.94
C LYS A 99 4.12 29.78 -6.35
N VAL A 100 3.12 30.03 -7.19
CA VAL A 100 1.75 30.30 -6.74
C VAL A 100 1.04 29.05 -6.26
N PHE A 101 1.26 27.91 -6.92
CA PHE A 101 0.61 26.64 -6.60
C PHE A 101 1.44 25.71 -5.70
N HIS A 102 2.59 26.17 -5.20
CA HIS A 102 3.51 25.37 -4.38
C HIS A 102 2.80 24.54 -3.31
N ASP A 103 1.98 25.19 -2.46
CA ASP A 103 1.35 24.50 -1.34
C ASP A 103 0.28 23.48 -1.77
N ALA A 104 -0.35 23.67 -2.94
CA ALA A 104 -1.23 22.67 -3.53
C ALA A 104 -0.43 21.46 -4.06
N CYS A 105 0.73 21.70 -4.68
CA CYS A 105 1.64 20.65 -5.13
C CYS A 105 2.21 19.84 -3.94
N VAL A 106 2.52 20.48 -2.81
CA VAL A 106 2.96 19.77 -1.60
C VAL A 106 1.90 18.78 -1.09
N ILE A 107 0.61 19.15 -1.13
CA ILE A 107 -0.50 18.24 -0.79
C ILE A 107 -0.57 17.07 -1.79
N HIS A 108 -0.38 17.36 -3.08
CA HIS A 108 -0.39 16.34 -4.15
C HIS A 108 0.74 15.32 -3.97
N ASP A 109 1.96 15.80 -3.70
CA ASP A 109 3.14 14.96 -3.43
C ASP A 109 2.92 14.03 -2.24
N PHE A 110 2.38 14.56 -1.14
CA PHE A 110 2.04 13.75 0.02
C PHE A 110 1.06 12.63 -0.36
N GLY A 111 0.04 12.95 -1.17
CA GLY A 111 -0.88 11.96 -1.71
C GLY A 111 -0.16 10.89 -2.53
N TYR A 112 0.68 11.28 -3.47
CA TYR A 112 1.37 10.36 -4.37
C TYR A 112 2.33 9.42 -3.61
N ARG A 113 3.12 9.96 -2.69
CA ARG A 113 4.15 9.23 -1.94
C ARG A 113 3.57 8.25 -0.91
N ASN A 114 2.38 8.55 -0.38
CA ASN A 114 1.78 7.73 0.68
C ASN A 114 0.68 6.79 0.18
N TYR A 115 -0.11 7.17 -0.83
CA TYR A 115 -1.16 6.29 -1.36
C TYR A 115 -0.69 5.38 -2.49
N GLY A 116 0.27 5.86 -3.29
CA GLY A 116 0.93 5.12 -4.36
C GLY A 116 2.43 4.96 -4.12
N GLY A 117 3.20 4.97 -5.19
CA GLY A 117 4.67 4.95 -5.21
C GLY A 117 5.30 3.74 -4.51
N GLU A 118 6.55 3.90 -4.07
CA GLU A 118 7.30 2.90 -3.27
C GLU A 118 7.00 2.96 -1.76
N GLY A 119 6.21 3.95 -1.32
CA GLY A 119 5.98 4.23 0.09
C GLY A 119 4.97 3.29 0.76
N LEU A 120 4.10 3.85 1.58
CA LEU A 120 3.11 3.09 2.36
C LEU A 120 2.05 2.40 1.50
N ARG A 121 1.88 2.82 0.24
CA ARG A 121 0.91 2.28 -0.74
C ARG A 121 -0.48 2.12 -0.12
N LEU A 122 -0.94 3.18 0.54
CA LEU A 122 -2.18 3.14 1.31
C LEU A 122 -3.39 2.82 0.45
N ASP A 123 -3.44 3.17 -0.83
CA ASP A 123 -4.53 2.81 -1.77
C ASP A 123 -4.03 3.07 -3.21
N PRO A 124 -3.24 2.14 -3.80
CA PRO A 124 -2.56 2.37 -5.08
C PRO A 124 -3.49 2.09 -6.26
N THR A 125 -4.67 2.71 -6.25
CA THR A 125 -5.70 2.55 -7.29
C THR A 125 -5.80 3.79 -8.18
N GLU A 126 -6.19 3.59 -9.44
CA GLU A 126 -6.49 4.68 -10.36
C GLU A 126 -7.58 5.64 -9.83
N ALA A 127 -8.57 5.09 -9.12
CA ALA A 127 -9.62 5.88 -8.48
C ALA A 127 -9.03 6.80 -7.41
N ARG A 128 -8.15 6.28 -6.55
CA ARG A 128 -7.46 7.09 -5.54
C ARG A 128 -6.56 8.15 -6.17
N ARG A 129 -5.78 7.79 -7.19
CA ARG A 129 -4.94 8.76 -7.92
C ARG A 129 -5.78 9.91 -8.46
N LYS A 130 -6.92 9.59 -9.09
CA LYS A 130 -7.85 10.60 -9.58
C LYS A 130 -8.33 11.51 -8.44
N THR A 131 -8.70 10.99 -7.28
CA THR A 131 -9.10 11.81 -6.13
C THR A 131 -7.98 12.74 -5.65
N ILE A 132 -6.72 12.29 -5.67
CA ILE A 132 -5.56 13.13 -5.33
C ILE A 132 -5.34 14.22 -6.38
N ASP A 133 -5.47 13.90 -7.67
CA ASP A 133 -5.38 14.87 -8.77
C ASP A 133 -6.53 15.89 -8.71
N ASP A 134 -7.75 15.45 -8.41
CA ASP A 134 -8.91 16.32 -8.21
C ASP A 134 -8.66 17.28 -7.03
N ARG A 135 -8.02 16.79 -5.96
CA ARG A 135 -7.64 17.61 -4.80
C ARG A 135 -6.62 18.67 -5.18
N LEU A 136 -5.61 18.35 -5.99
CA LEU A 136 -4.68 19.33 -6.53
C LEU A 136 -5.43 20.45 -7.27
N LEU A 137 -6.36 20.10 -8.16
CA LEU A 137 -7.17 21.09 -8.87
C LEU A 137 -8.00 21.96 -7.92
N GLU A 138 -8.65 21.35 -6.93
CA GLU A 138 -9.46 22.07 -5.95
C GLU A 138 -8.63 23.10 -5.17
N GLU A 139 -7.44 22.72 -4.71
CA GLU A 139 -6.53 23.60 -3.96
C GLU A 139 -5.99 24.73 -4.83
N MET A 140 -5.56 24.44 -6.06
CA MET A 140 -5.11 25.49 -6.99
C MET A 140 -6.24 26.48 -7.29
N LEU A 141 -7.47 26.00 -7.51
CA LEU A 141 -8.62 26.88 -7.70
C LEU A 141 -8.96 27.67 -6.44
N ARG A 142 -8.73 27.12 -5.24
CA ARG A 142 -8.89 27.88 -3.99
C ARG A 142 -7.83 28.97 -3.87
N ILE A 143 -6.58 28.69 -4.20
CA ILE A 143 -5.51 29.71 -4.28
C ILE A 143 -5.92 30.83 -5.25
N CYS A 144 -6.46 30.49 -6.43
CA CYS A 144 -6.93 31.50 -7.37
C CYS A 144 -8.07 32.38 -6.83
N ARG A 145 -8.97 31.85 -5.99
CA ARG A 145 -10.03 32.64 -5.33
C ARG A 145 -9.48 33.50 -4.20
N ASP A 146 -8.58 32.95 -3.40
CA ASP A 146 -7.96 33.62 -2.25
C ASP A 146 -6.95 34.70 -2.74
N GLN A 147 -6.38 34.55 -3.95
CA GLN A 147 -5.38 35.43 -4.55
C GLN A 147 -5.68 35.73 -6.04
N PRO A 148 -6.70 36.55 -6.34
CA PRO A 148 -7.22 36.74 -7.70
C PRO A 148 -6.21 37.31 -8.71
N ASN A 149 -5.14 37.96 -8.24
CA ASN A 149 -4.11 38.59 -9.07
C ASN A 149 -2.76 37.85 -9.05
N ALA A 150 -2.69 36.64 -8.49
CA ALA A 150 -1.43 35.90 -8.35
C ALA A 150 -0.85 35.43 -9.70
N LEU A 151 -1.71 35.15 -10.69
CA LEU A 151 -1.34 34.75 -12.05
C LEU A 151 -2.34 35.32 -13.07
N PRO A 152 -1.88 35.67 -14.29
CA PRO A 152 -2.78 35.81 -15.43
C PRO A 152 -3.54 34.51 -15.68
N ASP A 153 -4.88 34.59 -15.75
CA ASP A 153 -5.78 33.43 -15.87
C ASP A 153 -5.41 32.25 -14.93
N CYS A 154 -5.31 32.55 -13.63
CA CYS A 154 -4.99 31.55 -12.61
C CYS A 154 -5.85 30.25 -12.72
N PRO A 155 -7.19 30.33 -12.92
CA PRO A 155 -8.00 29.12 -13.10
C PRO A 155 -7.64 28.31 -14.36
N GLY A 156 -7.23 28.96 -15.45
CA GLY A 156 -6.72 28.30 -16.65
C GLY A 156 -5.41 27.57 -16.41
N ALA A 157 -4.48 28.19 -15.68
CA ALA A 157 -3.22 27.56 -15.26
C ALA A 157 -3.48 26.31 -14.37
N ALA A 158 -4.39 26.42 -13.40
CA ALA A 158 -4.78 25.31 -12.53
C ALA A 158 -5.34 24.12 -13.33
N ARG A 159 -6.26 24.38 -14.28
CA ARG A 159 -6.82 23.32 -15.14
C ARG A 159 -5.76 22.67 -16.02
N THR A 160 -4.81 23.45 -16.54
CA THR A 160 -3.69 22.93 -17.32
C THR A 160 -2.83 21.98 -16.49
N MET A 161 -2.44 22.37 -15.28
CA MET A 161 -1.64 21.51 -14.39
C MET A 161 -2.38 20.22 -14.02
N TYR A 162 -3.68 20.29 -13.73
CA TYR A 162 -4.51 19.11 -13.51
C TYR A 162 -4.47 18.15 -14.71
N GLN A 163 -4.67 18.65 -15.93
CA GLN A 163 -4.61 17.82 -17.14
C GLN A 163 -3.25 17.13 -17.31
N VAL A 164 -2.16 17.85 -17.03
CA VAL A 164 -0.80 17.29 -17.10
C VAL A 164 -0.63 16.12 -16.13
N VAL A 165 -0.99 16.27 -14.85
CA VAL A 165 -0.83 15.17 -13.88
C VAL A 165 -1.75 13.99 -14.19
N ARG A 166 -2.98 14.23 -14.69
CA ARG A 166 -3.88 13.16 -15.14
C ARG A 166 -3.28 12.36 -16.30
N GLN A 167 -2.58 13.03 -17.20
CA GLN A 167 -2.02 12.41 -18.41
C GLN A 167 -0.69 11.69 -18.15
N PHE A 168 0.17 12.24 -17.29
CA PHE A 168 1.57 11.78 -17.16
C PHE A 168 1.92 11.24 -15.77
N GLY A 169 1.10 11.47 -14.74
CA GLY A 169 1.39 11.08 -13.36
C GLY A 169 1.22 9.59 -13.06
N SER A 170 0.83 8.76 -14.04
CA SER A 170 0.50 7.35 -13.80
C SER A 170 1.68 6.51 -13.34
N THR A 171 2.81 6.66 -14.01
CA THR A 171 4.02 5.89 -13.72
C THR A 171 4.48 6.17 -12.28
N ALA A 172 4.61 7.44 -11.90
CA ALA A 172 5.01 7.84 -10.56
C ALA A 172 4.08 7.29 -9.46
N PHE A 173 2.78 7.19 -9.73
CA PHE A 173 1.82 6.71 -8.74
C PHE A 173 1.79 5.18 -8.58
N HIS A 174 1.95 4.41 -9.66
CA HIS A 174 1.74 2.95 -9.60
C HIS A 174 3.02 2.13 -9.48
N VAL A 175 4.07 2.58 -10.15
CA VAL A 175 5.34 1.88 -10.37
C VAL A 175 6.52 2.69 -9.88
N GLY A 176 6.28 3.66 -8.98
CA GLY A 176 7.37 4.36 -8.27
C GLY A 176 8.50 3.40 -7.95
#